data_AF-A0A955X6Y6-F1
#
_entry.id   AF-A0A955X6Y6-F1
#
_cell.length_a   1.000
_cell.length_b   1.000
_cell.length_c   1.000
_cell.angle_alpha   90.00
_cell.angle_beta   90.00
_cell.angle_gamma   90.00
#
_symmetry.space_group_name_H-M   'P 1'
#
loop_
_entity.id
_entity.type
_entity.pdbx_description
1 polymer ?
#
loop_
_entity_poly.entity_id
_entity_poly.type
_entity_poly.pdbx_seq_one_letter_code
_entity_poly.pdbx_strand_id
1 'polypeptide(L)'
;MTFISPTLLASVLTATCMGETMQLHTTAALDTADSGAKLYFYQPDVCGSEATFNPLTVMVNGAFDILRQPAYTKQPADVHWRQGFKNVFRNVSRPDETIERTGGWRSFVAHEVFPYRGMGDGQVQFLPNYALHVLGEGMVNRKLAEWYEVNGFPAPMLWAIATSFTTLMLNEAAENGAYAGPNRDPVADILIFNPLGWILFALDPVAEFFSGPVRIAYWPGQAVLGVPTGNIINAGENYVLKIDIGEWSPVDLFAGFGYGAMFGLSLPIGEYGTVSAGFGPRMINLVASPSAEGRVIAADGRTNWELSLFWDVGDSLMASMDIGGMEDPLIRVNVYPGVVELFGSRVGAYLVAGRYDGFAVGLTLSVLPIVPNVSLPGDDRLVRL
;
A
#
# COMPACT_ATOMS: atom_id res chain seq x y z
N MET A 1 -0.79 45.49 -8.13
CA MET A 1 -1.25 44.08 -7.99
C MET A 1 -1.33 43.50 -9.38
N THR A 2 -0.27 42.79 -9.79
CA THR A 2 -0.15 42.26 -11.16
C THR A 2 -0.72 40.85 -11.14
N PHE A 3 -1.87 40.65 -11.77
CA PHE A 3 -2.48 39.33 -11.92
C PHE A 3 -1.63 38.50 -12.88
N ILE A 4 -1.14 37.36 -12.40
CA ILE A 4 -0.48 36.35 -13.22
C ILE A 4 -1.57 35.63 -14.03
N SER A 5 -1.40 35.56 -15.34
CA SER A 5 -2.35 34.96 -16.28
C SER A 5 -2.47 33.44 -16.04
N PRO A 6 -3.69 32.87 -16.03
CA PRO A 6 -3.91 31.42 -15.86
C PRO A 6 -3.28 30.54 -16.95
N THR A 7 -2.83 31.12 -18.06
CA THR A 7 -2.10 30.42 -19.14
C THR A 7 -0.66 30.06 -18.80
N LEU A 8 -0.03 30.73 -17.81
CA LEU A 8 1.37 30.44 -17.44
C LEU A 8 1.51 29.20 -16.52
N LEU A 9 0.42 28.77 -15.88
CA LEU A 9 0.42 27.57 -15.03
C LEU A 9 0.28 26.28 -15.86
N ALA A 10 -0.33 26.35 -17.04
CA ALA A 10 -0.54 25.21 -17.92
C ALA A 10 0.71 24.84 -18.75
N SER A 11 1.68 25.75 -18.90
CA SER A 11 2.87 25.56 -19.75
C SER A 11 4.11 25.07 -19.00
N VAL A 12 4.04 24.91 -17.67
CA VAL A 12 5.14 24.33 -16.85
C VAL A 12 4.88 22.85 -16.50
N LEU A 13 3.68 22.33 -16.80
CA LEU A 13 3.28 20.95 -16.46
C LEU A 13 3.32 19.97 -17.64
N THR A 14 3.78 20.38 -18.83
CA THR A 14 3.62 19.57 -20.05
C THR A 14 4.88 18.85 -20.55
N ALA A 15 6.03 18.90 -19.88
CA ALA A 15 7.27 18.50 -20.56
C ALA A 15 8.30 17.81 -19.66
N THR A 16 8.15 16.50 -19.49
CA THR A 16 9.33 15.60 -19.51
C THR A 16 8.97 14.14 -19.75
N CYS A 17 7.87 13.63 -19.17
CA CYS A 17 7.53 12.21 -19.32
C CYS A 17 6.78 11.90 -20.64
N MET A 18 6.18 12.90 -21.28
CA MET A 18 5.45 12.74 -22.55
C MET A 18 6.29 12.99 -23.81
N GLY A 19 7.49 13.54 -23.67
CA GLY A 19 8.24 14.13 -24.79
C GLY A 19 8.94 13.13 -25.72
N GLU A 20 9.29 11.92 -25.26
CA GLU A 20 10.15 11.02 -26.02
C GLU A 20 9.64 9.57 -26.18
N THR A 21 8.50 9.17 -25.58
CA THR A 21 8.13 7.74 -25.52
C THR A 21 6.66 7.37 -25.68
N MET A 22 5.82 8.15 -26.38
CA MET A 22 4.41 7.77 -26.58
C MET A 22 4.04 7.55 -28.05
N GLN A 23 4.53 6.45 -28.62
CA GLN A 23 3.67 5.64 -29.49
C GLN A 23 2.81 4.73 -28.58
N LEU A 24 1.74 5.29 -28.02
CA LEU A 24 0.72 4.52 -27.30
C LEU A 24 -0.09 3.70 -28.31
N HIS A 25 0.37 2.48 -28.56
CA HIS A 25 -0.50 1.42 -29.04
C HIS A 25 -1.13 0.72 -27.83
N THR A 26 -2.46 0.87 -27.75
CA THR A 26 -3.45 -0.09 -27.27
C THR A 26 -2.88 -1.39 -26.69
N THR A 27 -3.05 -1.59 -25.37
CA THR A 27 -3.31 -2.88 -24.65
C THR A 27 -2.55 -4.15 -25.06
N ALA A 28 -1.42 -4.05 -25.73
CA ALA A 28 -0.49 -5.14 -25.93
C ALA A 28 0.58 -5.04 -24.84
N ALA A 29 0.81 -6.14 -24.13
CA ALA A 29 1.92 -6.25 -23.19
C ALA A 29 3.20 -5.70 -23.83
N LEU A 30 3.92 -4.87 -23.08
CA LEU A 30 5.23 -4.40 -23.48
C LEU A 30 6.15 -5.62 -23.61
N ASP A 31 6.34 -6.09 -24.85
CA ASP A 31 7.41 -7.02 -25.24
C ASP A 31 8.73 -6.28 -25.00
N THR A 32 9.22 -6.29 -23.77
CA THR A 32 10.55 -5.76 -23.46
C THR A 32 11.59 -6.71 -24.04
N ALA A 33 12.36 -6.16 -24.98
CA ALA A 33 13.34 -6.86 -25.78
C ALA A 33 14.58 -7.24 -24.94
N ASP A 34 14.55 -8.41 -24.31
CA ASP A 34 15.63 -9.42 -24.34
C ASP A 34 15.29 -10.72 -23.59
N SER A 35 14.26 -10.74 -22.72
CA SER A 35 13.84 -11.96 -21.99
C SER A 35 12.63 -12.69 -22.61
N GLY A 36 11.82 -12.01 -23.43
CA GLY A 36 10.61 -12.57 -24.03
C GLY A 36 9.48 -12.87 -23.03
N ALA A 37 9.60 -12.43 -21.78
CA ALA A 37 8.58 -12.63 -20.75
C ALA A 37 7.58 -11.47 -20.75
N LYS A 38 6.29 -11.83 -20.77
CA LYS A 38 5.18 -10.89 -20.69
C LYS A 38 5.16 -10.24 -19.30
N LEU A 39 5.32 -8.92 -19.24
CA LEU A 39 5.15 -8.12 -18.03
C LEU A 39 3.67 -7.75 -17.87
N TYR A 40 3.12 -7.96 -16.67
CA TYR A 40 1.71 -7.67 -16.37
C TYR A 40 1.56 -6.41 -15.53
N PHE A 41 2.45 -6.19 -14.56
CA PHE A 41 2.28 -5.13 -13.55
C PHE A 41 3.46 -4.16 -13.48
N TYR A 42 4.69 -4.63 -13.69
CA TYR A 42 5.88 -3.79 -13.62
C TYR A 42 6.14 -3.07 -14.94
N GLN A 43 6.41 -1.76 -14.88
CA GLN A 43 6.62 -0.91 -16.06
C GLN A 43 7.91 -0.10 -15.90
N PRO A 44 9.06 -0.60 -16.38
CA PRO A 44 10.38 -0.03 -16.07
C PRO A 44 10.61 1.40 -16.57
N ASP A 45 9.88 1.84 -17.60
CA ASP A 45 10.10 3.14 -18.27
C ASP A 45 9.04 4.19 -17.93
N VAL A 46 8.17 3.93 -16.95
CA VAL A 46 7.07 4.82 -16.59
C VAL A 46 7.44 5.69 -15.37
N CYS A 47 7.11 6.98 -15.42
CA CYS A 47 7.28 7.90 -14.29
C CYS A 47 6.33 7.56 -13.13
N GLY A 48 6.36 8.34 -12.05
CA GLY A 48 5.42 8.22 -10.94
C GLY A 48 5.86 7.16 -9.93
N SER A 49 4.92 6.39 -9.40
CA SER A 49 5.21 5.33 -8.42
C SER A 49 6.12 4.24 -9.01
N GLU A 50 6.01 3.92 -10.30
CA GLU A 50 6.91 2.99 -11.01
C GLU A 50 8.38 3.39 -10.92
N ALA A 51 8.68 4.69 -11.09
CA ALA A 51 10.05 5.20 -11.02
C ALA A 51 10.70 5.00 -9.62
N THR A 52 9.90 4.73 -8.60
CA THR A 52 10.35 4.44 -7.23
C THR A 52 10.23 2.98 -6.85
N PHE A 53 9.63 2.14 -7.71
CA PHE A 53 9.33 0.76 -7.41
C PHE A 53 10.61 -0.09 -7.45
N ASN A 54 10.93 -0.68 -6.31
CA ASN A 54 12.01 -1.65 -6.16
C ASN A 54 11.77 -2.44 -4.86
N PRO A 55 12.49 -3.56 -4.64
CA PRO A 55 12.32 -4.40 -3.45
C PRO A 55 12.44 -3.64 -2.12
N LEU A 56 13.33 -2.66 -2.04
CA LEU A 56 13.56 -1.91 -0.82
C LEU A 56 12.42 -0.92 -0.55
N THR A 57 11.86 -0.27 -1.57
CA THR A 57 10.67 0.56 -1.43
C THR A 57 9.46 -0.25 -0.96
N VAL A 58 9.28 -1.47 -1.49
CA VAL A 58 8.23 -2.40 -1.04
C VAL A 58 8.47 -2.80 0.43
N MET A 59 9.69 -3.22 0.78
CA MET A 59 10.03 -3.56 2.16
C MET A 59 9.77 -2.41 3.13
N VAL A 60 10.16 -1.18 2.80
CA VAL A 60 9.96 -0.02 3.67
C VAL A 60 8.48 0.30 3.84
N ASN A 61 7.72 0.35 2.75
CA ASN A 61 6.30 0.69 2.82
C ASN A 61 5.49 -0.38 3.56
N GLY A 62 5.75 -1.67 3.30
CA GLY A 62 5.04 -2.74 3.97
C GLY A 62 5.50 -2.99 5.40
N ALA A 63 6.81 -3.00 5.68
CA ALA A 63 7.32 -3.24 7.04
C ALA A 63 6.86 -2.19 8.06
N PHE A 64 6.58 -0.98 7.60
CA PHE A 64 6.15 0.14 8.44
C PHE A 64 4.70 0.52 8.20
N ASP A 65 3.92 -0.29 7.46
CA ASP A 65 2.53 0.00 7.15
C ASP A 65 1.70 0.13 8.44
N ILE A 66 1.89 -0.78 9.39
CA ILE A 66 1.18 -0.73 10.68
C ILE A 66 1.51 0.53 11.49
N LEU A 67 2.70 1.14 11.31
CA LEU A 67 3.10 2.34 12.06
C LEU A 67 2.32 3.60 11.64
N ARG A 68 1.57 3.54 10.53
CA ARG A 68 0.66 4.61 10.13
C ARG A 68 -0.63 4.65 10.98
N GLN A 69 -0.92 3.57 11.72
CA GLN A 69 -2.05 3.49 12.63
C GLN A 69 -1.76 4.28 13.92
N PRO A 70 -2.65 5.19 14.37
CA PRO A 70 -2.49 5.95 15.61
C PRO A 70 -2.25 5.12 16.87
N ALA A 71 -2.68 3.85 16.88
CA ALA A 71 -2.49 2.92 17.98
C ALA A 71 -1.02 2.42 18.13
N TYR A 72 -0.15 2.69 17.16
CA TYR A 72 1.23 2.22 17.13
C TYR A 72 2.22 3.38 17.19
N THR A 73 3.42 3.10 17.68
CA THR A 73 4.52 4.08 17.64
C THR A 73 4.89 4.40 16.20
N LYS A 74 5.18 5.67 15.92
CA LYS A 74 5.72 6.09 14.61
C LYS A 74 7.24 5.90 14.51
N GLN A 75 7.90 5.58 15.62
CA GLN A 75 9.36 5.41 15.68
C GLN A 75 9.71 3.93 15.58
N PRO A 76 10.36 3.48 14.48
CA PRO A 76 10.79 2.08 14.36
C PRO A 76 11.72 1.64 15.50
N ALA A 77 12.47 2.56 16.10
CA ALA A 77 13.36 2.26 17.22
C ALA A 77 12.62 1.89 18.51
N ASP A 78 11.37 2.34 18.68
CA ASP A 78 10.54 2.06 19.86
C ASP A 78 9.76 0.75 19.73
N VAL A 79 9.74 0.16 18.54
CA VAL A 79 9.11 -1.14 18.31
C VAL A 79 9.90 -2.24 19.05
N HIS A 80 9.19 -3.07 19.81
CA HIS A 80 9.77 -4.20 20.53
C HIS A 80 10.07 -5.40 19.61
N TRP A 81 10.87 -5.19 18.56
CA TRP A 81 11.14 -6.15 17.48
C TRP A 81 11.43 -7.57 17.95
N ARG A 82 12.32 -7.74 18.93
CA ARG A 82 12.68 -9.07 19.45
C ARG A 82 11.47 -9.83 20.00
N GLN A 83 10.60 -9.13 20.73
CA GLN A 83 9.41 -9.74 21.29
C GLN A 83 8.37 -9.98 20.20
N GLY A 84 8.17 -9.02 19.29
CA GLY A 84 7.32 -9.15 18.10
C GLY A 84 7.66 -10.39 17.28
N PHE A 85 8.91 -10.53 16.82
CA PHE A 85 9.38 -11.70 16.08
C PHE A 85 9.20 -13.00 16.85
N LYS A 86 9.53 -13.01 18.16
CA LYS A 86 9.34 -14.20 19.00
C LYS A 86 7.87 -14.59 19.08
N ASN A 87 6.96 -13.63 19.16
CA ASN A 87 5.53 -13.87 19.23
C ASN A 87 4.99 -14.43 17.91
N VAL A 88 5.32 -13.78 16.78
CA VAL A 88 4.97 -14.22 15.43
C VAL A 88 5.46 -15.64 15.18
N PHE A 89 6.76 -15.90 15.41
CA PHE A 89 7.33 -17.24 15.20
C PHE A 89 6.65 -18.30 16.07
N ARG A 90 6.37 -18.01 17.34
CA ARG A 90 5.68 -18.96 18.21
C ARG A 90 4.28 -19.29 17.69
N ASN A 91 3.52 -18.29 17.27
CA ASN A 91 2.14 -18.47 16.80
C ASN A 91 2.12 -19.26 15.47
N VAL A 92 2.97 -18.90 14.52
CA VAL A 92 3.08 -19.56 13.20
C VAL A 92 3.63 -20.99 13.30
N SER A 93 4.60 -21.23 14.17
CA SER A 93 5.16 -22.59 14.36
C SER A 93 4.25 -23.54 15.14
N ARG A 94 3.18 -23.02 15.77
CA ARG A 94 2.19 -23.79 16.53
C ARG A 94 0.77 -23.30 16.21
N PRO A 95 0.32 -23.46 14.96
CA PRO A 95 -0.95 -22.89 14.51
C PRO A 95 -2.12 -23.51 15.27
N ASP A 96 -2.12 -24.83 15.50
CA ASP A 96 -3.18 -25.54 16.24
C ASP A 96 -3.34 -24.99 17.67
N GLU A 97 -2.23 -24.88 18.41
CA GLU A 97 -2.24 -24.35 19.78
C GLU A 97 -2.76 -22.91 19.80
N THR A 98 -2.29 -22.09 18.84
CA THR A 98 -2.67 -20.68 18.73
C THR A 98 -4.16 -20.52 18.43
N ILE A 99 -4.68 -21.30 17.48
CA ILE A 99 -6.09 -21.26 17.07
C ILE A 99 -7.00 -21.74 18.20
N GLU A 100 -6.66 -22.84 18.87
CA GLU A 100 -7.45 -23.33 20.01
C GLU A 100 -7.51 -22.30 21.14
N ARG A 101 -6.39 -21.66 21.47
CA ARG A 101 -6.31 -20.65 22.54
C ARG A 101 -6.94 -19.29 22.19
N THR A 102 -7.30 -19.07 20.92
CA THR A 102 -7.97 -17.86 20.43
C THR A 102 -9.43 -18.11 20.02
N GLY A 103 -10.04 -19.19 20.51
CA GLY A 103 -11.47 -19.49 20.32
C GLY A 103 -11.78 -20.70 19.44
N GLY A 104 -10.75 -21.45 19.03
CA GLY A 104 -10.87 -22.70 18.28
C GLY A 104 -11.07 -22.52 16.77
N TRP A 105 -10.90 -23.62 16.04
CA TRP A 105 -10.98 -23.65 14.57
C TRP A 105 -12.25 -23.06 13.98
N ARG A 106 -13.40 -23.26 14.65
CA ARG A 106 -14.67 -22.69 14.17
C ARG A 106 -14.67 -21.17 14.24
N SER A 107 -14.04 -20.57 15.25
CA SER A 107 -13.91 -19.12 15.36
C SER A 107 -12.90 -18.60 14.35
N PHE A 108 -11.75 -19.25 14.22
CA PHE A 108 -10.73 -18.90 13.24
C PHE A 108 -11.30 -18.86 11.82
N VAL A 109 -11.98 -19.93 11.39
CA VAL A 109 -12.60 -19.95 10.05
C VAL A 109 -13.67 -18.86 9.91
N ALA A 110 -14.48 -18.63 10.95
CA ALA A 110 -15.57 -17.64 10.86
C ALA A 110 -15.08 -16.19 10.77
N HIS A 111 -13.92 -15.88 11.34
CA HIS A 111 -13.42 -14.51 11.44
C HIS A 111 -12.35 -14.22 10.41
N GLU A 112 -11.41 -15.15 10.23
CA GLU A 112 -10.25 -14.95 9.36
C GLU A 112 -10.49 -15.46 7.94
N VAL A 113 -11.27 -16.54 7.77
CA VAL A 113 -11.38 -17.23 6.48
C VAL A 113 -12.64 -16.90 5.72
N PHE A 114 -13.80 -17.17 6.30
CA PHE A 114 -15.08 -17.03 5.63
C PHE A 114 -16.16 -16.70 6.66
N PRO A 115 -16.91 -15.59 6.52
CA PRO A 115 -17.83 -15.08 7.54
C PRO A 115 -19.16 -15.86 7.62
N TYR A 116 -19.13 -17.19 7.74
CA TYR A 116 -20.33 -18.03 7.80
C TYR A 116 -21.18 -17.81 9.06
N ARG A 117 -20.64 -17.12 10.08
CA ARG A 117 -21.36 -16.73 11.31
C ARG A 117 -21.93 -15.31 11.26
N GLY A 118 -21.86 -14.65 10.10
CA GLY A 118 -22.29 -13.28 9.90
C GLY A 118 -21.17 -12.26 10.17
N MET A 119 -21.45 -10.99 9.87
CA MET A 119 -20.52 -9.86 10.00
C MET A 119 -20.81 -9.00 11.25
N GLY A 120 -21.44 -9.57 12.27
CA GLY A 120 -21.78 -8.86 13.51
C GLY A 120 -20.54 -8.48 14.35
N ASP A 121 -20.66 -7.46 15.19
CA ASP A 121 -19.67 -7.06 16.20
C ASP A 121 -18.24 -6.76 15.70
N GLY A 122 -18.08 -6.19 14.50
CA GLY A 122 -16.76 -5.81 13.98
C GLY A 122 -15.94 -6.99 13.43
N GLN A 123 -16.60 -8.10 13.11
CA GLN A 123 -15.97 -9.30 12.54
C GLN A 123 -15.77 -9.17 11.03
N VAL A 124 -14.83 -8.31 10.65
CA VAL A 124 -14.49 -8.03 9.24
C VAL A 124 -13.05 -8.40 8.89
N GLN A 125 -12.37 -9.19 9.74
CA GLN A 125 -10.96 -9.58 9.57
C GLN A 125 -10.71 -10.37 8.27
N PHE A 126 -11.70 -11.14 7.80
CA PHE A 126 -11.59 -11.81 6.50
C PHE A 126 -11.42 -10.82 5.31
N LEU A 127 -11.91 -9.58 5.42
CA LEU A 127 -11.81 -8.61 4.31
C LEU A 127 -10.36 -8.23 3.98
N PRO A 128 -9.53 -7.74 4.94
CA PRO A 128 -8.12 -7.49 4.66
C PRO A 128 -7.39 -8.77 4.22
N ASN A 129 -7.75 -9.95 4.73
CA ASN A 129 -7.17 -11.23 4.30
C ASN A 129 -7.35 -11.49 2.79
N TYR A 130 -8.51 -11.20 2.22
CA TYR A 130 -8.70 -11.29 0.76
C TYR A 130 -8.14 -10.08 0.02
N ALA A 131 -8.45 -8.87 0.46
CA ALA A 131 -8.11 -7.65 -0.27
C ALA A 131 -6.61 -7.34 -0.21
N LEU A 132 -6.03 -7.29 0.98
CA LEU A 132 -4.61 -6.99 1.18
C LEU A 132 -3.74 -8.22 0.90
N HIS A 133 -3.98 -9.33 1.60
CA HIS A 133 -3.03 -10.45 1.60
C HIS A 133 -3.12 -11.35 0.35
N VAL A 134 -4.31 -11.55 -0.23
CA VAL A 134 -4.42 -12.32 -1.49
C VAL A 134 -4.26 -11.44 -2.71
N LEU A 135 -5.07 -10.40 -2.84
CA LEU A 135 -5.07 -9.56 -4.05
C LEU A 135 -3.89 -8.59 -4.09
N GLY A 136 -3.71 -7.78 -3.04
CA GLY A 136 -2.64 -6.79 -2.95
C GLY A 136 -1.24 -7.41 -2.98
N GLU A 137 -0.92 -8.21 -1.97
CA GLU A 137 0.38 -8.87 -1.82
C GLU A 137 0.65 -9.91 -2.92
N GLY A 138 -0.38 -10.57 -3.43
CA GLY A 138 -0.26 -11.46 -4.59
C GLY A 138 0.22 -10.71 -5.83
N MET A 139 -0.44 -9.59 -6.15
CA MET A 139 0.00 -8.74 -7.26
C MET A 139 1.38 -8.14 -7.03
N VAL A 140 1.67 -7.59 -5.84
CA VAL A 140 3.00 -7.02 -5.53
C VAL A 140 4.09 -8.07 -5.64
N ASN A 141 3.83 -9.31 -5.23
CA ASN A 141 4.77 -10.40 -5.42
C ASN A 141 5.04 -10.70 -6.90
N ARG A 142 4.00 -10.75 -7.75
CA ARG A 142 4.20 -10.88 -9.21
C ARG A 142 4.97 -9.70 -9.79
N LYS A 143 4.64 -8.48 -9.38
CA LYS A 143 5.32 -7.25 -9.80
C LYS A 143 6.80 -7.22 -9.37
N LEU A 144 7.12 -7.72 -8.17
CA LEU A 144 8.50 -7.90 -7.71
C LEU A 144 9.23 -8.95 -8.56
N ALA A 145 8.58 -10.05 -8.91
CA ALA A 145 9.19 -11.07 -9.78
C ALA A 145 9.52 -10.48 -11.15
N GLU A 146 8.62 -9.69 -11.73
CA GLU A 146 8.85 -8.95 -12.98
C GLU A 146 10.00 -7.94 -12.85
N TRP A 147 10.08 -7.19 -11.74
CA TRP A 147 11.21 -6.30 -11.46
C TRP A 147 12.53 -7.06 -11.41
N TYR A 148 12.59 -8.17 -10.67
CA TYR A 148 13.78 -9.00 -10.57
C TYR A 148 14.19 -9.60 -11.92
N GLU A 149 13.22 -9.99 -12.74
CA GLU A 149 13.45 -10.50 -14.10
C GLU A 149 14.07 -9.43 -15.01
N VAL A 150 13.47 -8.24 -15.07
CA VAL A 150 14.01 -7.10 -15.84
C VAL A 150 15.42 -6.71 -15.36
N ASN A 151 15.71 -6.89 -14.08
CA ASN A 151 17.03 -6.61 -13.50
C ASN A 151 18.01 -7.80 -13.53
N GLY A 152 17.68 -8.89 -14.23
CA GLY A 152 18.60 -10.01 -14.48
C GLY A 152 18.89 -10.90 -13.27
N PHE A 153 18.02 -10.93 -12.27
CA PHE A 153 18.18 -11.81 -11.12
C PHE A 153 17.83 -13.26 -11.48
N PRO A 154 18.60 -14.25 -10.99
CA PRO A 154 18.25 -15.65 -11.19
C PRO A 154 17.03 -16.04 -10.35
N ALA A 155 16.13 -16.83 -10.92
CA ALA A 155 14.87 -17.26 -10.27
C ALA A 155 14.06 -16.07 -9.68
N PRO A 156 13.56 -15.14 -10.50
CA PRO A 156 12.94 -13.89 -10.05
C PRO A 156 11.80 -14.09 -9.03
N MET A 157 10.97 -15.12 -9.22
CA MET A 157 9.89 -15.48 -8.30
C MET A 157 10.39 -15.84 -6.89
N LEU A 158 11.53 -16.52 -6.75
CA LEU A 158 12.08 -16.86 -5.44
C LEU A 158 12.53 -15.60 -4.69
N TRP A 159 13.15 -14.65 -5.39
CA TRP A 159 13.52 -13.36 -4.81
C TRP A 159 12.31 -12.52 -4.44
N ALA A 160 11.26 -12.55 -5.26
CA ALA A 160 9.99 -11.90 -4.95
C ALA A 160 9.38 -12.48 -3.66
N ILE A 161 9.25 -13.80 -3.56
CA ILE A 161 8.76 -14.48 -2.34
C ILE A 161 9.63 -14.13 -1.12
N ALA A 162 10.95 -14.16 -1.26
CA ALA A 162 11.86 -13.79 -0.16
C ALA A 162 11.66 -12.33 0.29
N THR A 163 11.45 -11.43 -0.67
CA THR A 163 11.17 -10.01 -0.41
C THR A 163 9.84 -9.84 0.32
N SER A 164 8.74 -10.35 -0.25
CA SER A 164 7.40 -10.29 0.33
C SER A 164 7.34 -10.94 1.72
N PHE A 165 7.97 -12.10 1.90
CA PHE A 165 8.02 -12.77 3.20
C PHE A 165 8.79 -11.95 4.24
N THR A 166 9.88 -11.29 3.85
CA THR A 166 10.65 -10.41 4.73
C THR A 166 9.81 -9.20 5.14
N THR A 167 9.14 -8.55 4.19
CA THR A 167 8.21 -7.43 4.42
C THR A 167 7.10 -7.82 5.40
N LEU A 168 6.43 -8.94 5.14
CA LEU A 168 5.37 -9.50 5.98
C LEU A 168 5.87 -9.75 7.41
N MET A 169 6.99 -10.45 7.57
CA MET A 169 7.55 -10.75 8.89
C MET A 169 7.93 -9.50 9.68
N LEU A 170 8.38 -8.44 9.00
CA LEU A 170 8.67 -7.16 9.63
C LEU A 170 7.37 -6.46 10.07
N ASN A 171 6.37 -6.36 9.19
CA ASN A 171 5.09 -5.76 9.54
C ASN A 171 4.42 -6.49 10.73
N GLU A 172 4.37 -7.82 10.67
CA GLU A 172 3.84 -8.66 11.75
C GLU A 172 4.59 -8.49 13.07
N ALA A 173 5.93 -8.37 13.02
CA ALA A 173 6.73 -8.14 14.22
C ALA A 173 6.45 -6.74 14.80
N ALA A 174 6.27 -5.72 13.95
CA ALA A 174 5.90 -4.38 14.38
C ALA A 174 4.52 -4.36 15.02
N GLU A 175 3.54 -5.04 14.42
CA GLU A 175 2.18 -5.17 14.93
C GLU A 175 2.10 -5.97 16.24
N ASN A 176 2.93 -7.00 16.39
CA ASN A 176 2.99 -7.77 17.62
C ASN A 176 3.70 -6.99 18.75
N GLY A 177 4.68 -6.14 18.42
CA GLY A 177 5.30 -5.23 19.37
C GLY A 177 5.70 -5.90 20.68
N ALA A 178 5.24 -5.35 21.81
CA ALA A 178 5.52 -5.89 23.15
C ALA A 178 4.67 -7.11 23.53
N TYR A 179 3.64 -7.45 22.75
CA TYR A 179 2.69 -8.48 23.12
C TYR A 179 3.32 -9.89 23.13
N ALA A 180 2.92 -10.67 24.12
CA ALA A 180 3.41 -12.01 24.38
C ALA A 180 2.25 -12.96 24.67
N GLY A 181 1.59 -13.47 23.62
CA GLY A 181 0.48 -14.40 23.75
C GLY A 181 -0.06 -14.89 22.41
N PRO A 182 -0.94 -15.89 22.42
CA PRO A 182 -1.65 -16.35 21.22
C PRO A 182 -2.21 -15.16 20.45
N ASN A 183 -1.87 -15.12 19.17
CA ASN A 183 -2.42 -14.21 18.17
C ASN A 183 -2.59 -15.01 16.89
N ARG A 184 -3.81 -15.09 16.38
CA ARG A 184 -4.14 -15.92 15.22
C ARG A 184 -3.98 -15.17 13.89
N ASP A 185 -3.88 -13.84 13.92
CA ASP A 185 -3.75 -13.01 12.71
C ASP A 185 -2.49 -13.40 11.90
N PRO A 186 -1.28 -13.50 12.50
CA PRO A 186 -0.10 -13.94 11.75
C PRO A 186 -0.21 -15.37 11.21
N VAL A 187 -1.08 -16.21 11.80
CA VAL A 187 -1.32 -17.58 11.32
C VAL A 187 -2.12 -17.54 10.02
N ALA A 188 -3.16 -16.70 9.94
CA ALA A 188 -3.94 -16.51 8.73
C ALA A 188 -3.07 -15.93 7.60
N ASP A 189 -2.30 -14.90 7.91
CA ASP A 189 -1.58 -14.13 6.89
C ASP A 189 -0.40 -14.93 6.31
N ILE A 190 0.46 -15.44 7.18
CA ILE A 190 1.72 -16.11 6.78
C ILE A 190 1.47 -17.52 6.21
N LEU A 191 0.49 -18.27 6.73
CA LEU A 191 0.29 -19.67 6.33
C LEU A 191 -0.80 -19.85 5.27
N ILE A 192 -1.69 -18.88 5.08
CA ILE A 192 -2.85 -19.04 4.18
C ILE A 192 -2.87 -17.94 3.12
N PHE A 193 -3.08 -16.69 3.51
CA PHE A 193 -3.51 -15.67 2.56
C PHE A 193 -2.39 -15.11 1.69
N ASN A 194 -1.21 -14.77 2.25
CA ASN A 194 -0.07 -14.35 1.43
C ASN A 194 0.39 -15.48 0.50
N PRO A 195 0.62 -16.73 0.97
CA PRO A 195 0.97 -17.83 0.06
C PRO A 195 -0.09 -18.09 -1.02
N LEU A 196 -1.38 -17.99 -0.68
CA LEU A 196 -2.45 -18.12 -1.66
C LEU A 196 -2.37 -17.02 -2.72
N GLY A 197 -2.16 -15.76 -2.32
CA GLY A 197 -1.94 -14.65 -3.23
C GLY A 197 -0.76 -14.87 -4.16
N TRP A 198 0.41 -15.27 -3.62
CA TRP A 198 1.61 -15.54 -4.42
C TRP A 198 1.39 -16.67 -5.43
N ILE A 199 0.75 -17.76 -5.02
CA ILE A 199 0.43 -18.88 -5.93
C ILE A 199 -0.55 -18.42 -7.00
N LEU A 200 -1.58 -17.67 -6.63
CA LEU A 200 -2.63 -17.23 -7.53
C LEU A 200 -2.08 -16.30 -8.61
N PHE A 201 -1.27 -15.30 -8.24
CA PHE A 201 -0.67 -14.33 -9.17
C PHE A 201 0.58 -14.85 -9.89
N ALA A 202 1.13 -16.00 -9.49
CA ALA A 202 2.09 -16.72 -10.30
C ALA A 202 1.46 -17.31 -11.59
N LEU A 203 0.13 -17.41 -11.66
CA LEU A 203 -0.58 -17.88 -12.84
C LEU A 203 -0.85 -16.72 -13.82
N ASP A 204 -0.28 -16.83 -15.01
CA ASP A 204 -0.42 -15.85 -16.10
C ASP A 204 -1.89 -15.45 -16.41
N PRO A 205 -2.89 -16.38 -16.46
CA PRO A 205 -4.28 -15.98 -16.67
C PRO A 205 -4.84 -15.07 -15.58
N VAL A 206 -4.38 -15.22 -14.34
CA VAL A 206 -4.82 -14.39 -13.23
C VAL A 206 -4.13 -13.03 -13.29
N ALA A 207 -2.82 -13.01 -13.54
CA ALA A 207 -2.08 -11.78 -13.76
C ALA A 207 -2.68 -10.97 -14.93
N GLU A 208 -3.02 -11.63 -16.04
CA GLU A 208 -3.66 -11.02 -17.21
C GLU A 208 -5.04 -10.46 -16.92
N PHE A 209 -5.86 -11.20 -16.16
CA PHE A 209 -7.17 -10.71 -15.73
C PHE A 209 -7.04 -9.43 -14.89
N PHE A 210 -6.05 -9.41 -13.99
CA PHE A 210 -5.83 -8.30 -13.07
C PHE A 210 -4.97 -7.16 -13.63
N SER A 211 -4.35 -7.32 -14.80
CA SER A 211 -3.65 -6.25 -15.51
C SER A 211 -4.47 -5.64 -16.66
N GLY A 212 -5.62 -6.24 -16.98
CA GLY A 212 -6.47 -5.84 -18.11
C GLY A 212 -7.92 -5.56 -17.69
N PRO A 213 -8.83 -6.55 -17.73
CA PRO A 213 -10.25 -6.35 -17.41
C PRO A 213 -10.53 -5.72 -16.04
N VAL A 214 -9.79 -6.14 -15.02
CA VAL A 214 -9.89 -5.61 -13.66
C VAL A 214 -8.51 -5.14 -13.24
N ARG A 215 -8.19 -3.87 -13.51
CA ARG A 215 -6.83 -3.36 -13.31
C ARG A 215 -6.56 -3.16 -11.83
N ILE A 216 -5.68 -3.97 -11.25
CA ILE A 216 -5.15 -3.76 -9.90
C ILE A 216 -3.79 -3.05 -9.98
N ALA A 217 -3.55 -2.07 -9.10
CA ALA A 217 -2.29 -1.33 -9.06
C ALA A 217 -1.78 -1.15 -7.63
N TYR A 218 -0.45 -1.05 -7.49
CA TYR A 218 0.24 -0.78 -6.23
C TYR A 218 0.65 0.69 -6.16
N TRP A 219 0.06 1.43 -5.22
CA TRP A 219 0.27 2.85 -5.01
C TRP A 219 0.90 3.09 -3.62
N PRO A 220 2.20 2.79 -3.46
CA PRO A 220 2.88 2.90 -2.18
C PRO A 220 2.99 4.35 -1.74
N GLY A 221 3.04 4.58 -0.43
CA GLY A 221 3.43 5.87 0.11
C GLY A 221 4.86 6.28 -0.28
N GLN A 222 5.14 7.57 -0.16
CA GLN A 222 6.52 8.08 -0.26
C GLN A 222 7.10 8.16 1.16
N ALA A 223 7.70 7.07 1.64
CA ALA A 223 8.17 6.95 3.02
C ALA A 223 9.18 8.04 3.40
N VAL A 224 8.97 8.65 4.57
CA VAL A 224 9.76 9.78 5.08
C VAL A 224 10.28 9.47 6.47
N LEU A 225 11.56 9.72 6.70
CA LEU A 225 12.16 9.72 8.02
C LEU A 225 12.21 11.14 8.58
N GLY A 226 11.43 11.40 9.62
CA GLY A 226 11.48 12.63 10.39
C GLY A 226 12.78 12.74 11.19
N VAL A 227 13.51 13.83 11.00
CA VAL A 227 14.74 14.18 11.71
C VAL A 227 14.46 15.46 12.52
N PRO A 228 14.73 15.48 13.84
CA PRO A 228 15.41 14.45 14.63
C PRO A 228 14.47 13.41 15.28
N THR A 229 13.17 13.43 14.99
CA THR A 229 12.18 12.64 15.73
C THR A 229 12.34 11.12 15.56
N GLY A 230 12.97 10.66 14.48
CA GLY A 230 13.08 9.24 14.15
C GLY A 230 11.76 8.61 13.67
N ASN A 231 10.71 9.42 13.48
CA ASN A 231 9.42 8.92 13.01
C ASN A 231 9.51 8.51 11.55
N ILE A 232 8.90 7.39 11.18
CA ILE A 232 8.56 7.10 9.80
C ILE A 232 7.12 7.55 9.56
N ILE A 233 6.92 8.40 8.56
CA ILE A 233 5.61 8.91 8.14
C ILE A 233 5.45 8.71 6.64
N ASN A 234 4.20 8.76 6.17
CA ASN A 234 3.86 8.61 4.74
C ASN A 234 4.34 7.29 4.10
N ALA A 235 4.75 6.31 4.91
CA ALA A 235 4.95 4.93 4.50
C ALA A 235 3.60 4.21 4.52
N GLY A 236 3.39 3.34 3.54
CA GLY A 236 2.30 2.38 3.60
C GLY A 236 1.96 1.78 2.25
N GLU A 237 1.22 0.69 2.31
CA GLU A 237 0.76 -0.07 1.17
C GLU A 237 -0.68 0.32 0.88
N ASN A 238 -0.89 0.76 -0.36
CA ASN A 238 -2.22 1.06 -0.88
C ASN A 238 -2.34 0.43 -2.25
N TYR A 239 -3.55 -0.04 -2.49
CA TYR A 239 -3.91 -0.80 -3.66
C TYR A 239 -5.15 -0.18 -4.25
N VAL A 240 -5.28 -0.23 -5.56
CA VAL A 240 -6.50 0.17 -6.24
C VAL A 240 -6.95 -0.88 -7.24
N LEU A 241 -8.25 -0.96 -7.44
CA LEU A 241 -8.91 -1.72 -8.47
C LEU A 241 -9.69 -0.75 -9.35
N LYS A 242 -9.52 -0.87 -10.67
CA LYS A 242 -10.32 -0.19 -11.68
C LYS A 242 -11.03 -1.24 -12.52
N ILE A 243 -12.35 -1.18 -12.56
CA ILE A 243 -13.17 -2.12 -13.33
C ILE A 243 -13.75 -1.37 -14.51
N ASP A 244 -13.31 -1.75 -15.71
CA ASP A 244 -13.91 -1.29 -16.95
C ASP A 244 -15.33 -1.87 -17.04
N ILE A 245 -16.33 -0.98 -17.04
CA ILE A 245 -17.75 -1.35 -17.16
C ILE A 245 -18.22 -1.39 -18.63
N GLY A 246 -17.25 -1.40 -19.55
CA GLY A 246 -17.39 -1.60 -20.98
C GLY A 246 -17.82 -0.34 -21.73
N GLU A 247 -18.22 -0.55 -22.99
CA GLU A 247 -18.62 0.51 -23.94
C GLU A 247 -19.76 1.43 -23.45
N TRP A 248 -20.44 1.06 -22.36
CA TRP A 248 -21.58 1.77 -21.79
C TRP A 248 -21.20 3.04 -21.03
N SER A 249 -19.94 3.21 -20.65
CA SER A 249 -19.48 4.35 -19.87
C SER A 249 -18.03 4.68 -20.16
N PRO A 250 -17.67 5.96 -20.33
CA PRO A 250 -16.28 6.39 -20.42
C PRO A 250 -15.61 6.47 -19.03
N VAL A 251 -16.16 5.82 -18.01
CA VAL A 251 -15.74 5.90 -16.60
C VAL A 251 -15.66 4.49 -16.03
N ASP A 252 -14.54 4.16 -15.38
CA ASP A 252 -14.34 2.90 -14.68
C ASP A 252 -14.85 3.01 -13.24
N LEU A 253 -15.32 1.89 -12.67
CA LEU A 253 -15.50 1.82 -11.22
C LEU A 253 -14.13 1.81 -10.54
N PHE A 254 -14.01 2.54 -9.44
CA PHE A 254 -12.79 2.61 -8.65
C PHE A 254 -13.02 2.07 -7.25
N ALA A 255 -12.11 1.23 -6.77
CA ALA A 255 -12.02 0.85 -5.37
C ALA A 255 -10.57 0.98 -4.90
N GLY A 256 -10.35 1.65 -3.77
CA GLY A 256 -9.04 1.71 -3.11
C GLY A 256 -9.09 0.97 -1.78
N PHE A 257 -8.01 0.28 -1.44
CA PHE A 257 -7.87 -0.47 -0.20
C PHE A 257 -6.41 -0.45 0.29
N GLY A 258 -6.22 -0.68 1.59
CA GLY A 258 -4.96 -0.46 2.28
C GLY A 258 -5.28 -0.01 3.70
N TYR A 259 -5.01 1.26 3.99
CA TYR A 259 -5.31 1.84 5.30
C TYR A 259 -6.81 1.98 5.57
N GLY A 260 -7.55 2.26 4.51
CA GLY A 260 -9.00 2.39 4.50
C GLY A 260 -9.58 1.62 3.34
N ALA A 261 -10.88 1.78 3.14
CA ALA A 261 -11.57 1.33 1.95
C ALA A 261 -12.27 2.54 1.33
N MET A 262 -12.12 2.72 0.02
CA MET A 262 -12.77 3.80 -0.72
C MET A 262 -13.40 3.26 -1.98
N PHE A 263 -14.52 3.86 -2.37
CA PHE A 263 -15.19 3.56 -3.63
C PHE A 263 -15.44 4.85 -4.39
N GLY A 264 -15.41 4.77 -5.72
CA GLY A 264 -15.71 5.91 -6.56
C GLY A 264 -15.52 5.60 -8.03
N LEU A 265 -14.93 6.54 -8.76
CA LEU A 265 -14.90 6.54 -10.22
C LEU A 265 -13.51 6.90 -10.73
N SER A 266 -13.13 6.31 -11.87
CA SER A 266 -11.93 6.71 -12.61
C SER A 266 -12.30 7.18 -14.02
N LEU A 267 -11.84 8.36 -14.40
CA LEU A 267 -12.06 8.97 -15.70
C LEU A 267 -10.75 8.95 -16.49
N PRO A 268 -10.66 8.17 -17.57
CA PRO A 268 -9.57 8.27 -18.54
C PRO A 268 -9.57 9.66 -19.18
N ILE A 269 -8.41 10.30 -19.23
CA ILE A 269 -8.21 11.63 -19.84
C ILE A 269 -7.29 11.51 -21.07
N GLY A 270 -7.53 10.49 -21.89
CA GLY A 270 -6.77 10.22 -23.11
C GLY A 270 -5.31 9.89 -22.81
N GLU A 271 -4.39 10.53 -23.54
CA GLU A 271 -2.96 10.33 -23.40
C GLU A 271 -2.40 10.82 -22.04
N TYR A 272 -3.17 11.64 -21.31
CA TYR A 272 -2.79 12.20 -20.02
C TYR A 272 -3.01 11.26 -18.84
N GLY A 273 -3.49 10.04 -19.09
CA GLY A 273 -3.69 9.01 -18.06
C GLY A 273 -5.12 8.96 -17.53
N THR A 274 -5.26 8.75 -16.23
CA THR A 274 -6.54 8.55 -15.56
C THR A 274 -6.63 9.42 -14.31
N VAL A 275 -7.77 10.05 -14.07
CA VAL A 275 -8.08 10.74 -12.81
C VAL A 275 -9.11 9.91 -12.05
N SER A 276 -8.77 9.50 -10.84
CA SER A 276 -9.66 8.75 -9.96
C SER A 276 -10.07 9.57 -8.75
N ALA A 277 -11.33 9.43 -8.34
CA ALA A 277 -11.86 10.01 -7.12
C ALA A 277 -12.53 8.91 -6.29
N GLY A 278 -12.21 8.83 -5.01
CA GLY A 278 -12.77 7.84 -4.08
C GLY A 278 -13.22 8.47 -2.78
N PHE A 279 -14.29 7.94 -2.20
CA PHE A 279 -14.75 8.28 -0.86
C PHE A 279 -15.05 7.00 -0.08
N GLY A 280 -14.70 6.96 1.20
CA GLY A 280 -15.07 5.81 2.04
C GLY A 280 -14.53 5.86 3.46
N PRO A 281 -14.74 4.78 4.22
CA PRO A 281 -14.25 4.68 5.58
C PRO A 281 -12.72 4.52 5.65
N ARG A 282 -12.12 5.26 6.58
CA ARG A 282 -10.74 5.08 7.03
C ARG A 282 -10.76 4.41 8.40
N MET A 283 -9.96 3.36 8.56
CA MET A 283 -9.81 2.74 9.89
C MET A 283 -8.98 3.67 10.77
N ILE A 284 -9.49 4.00 11.96
CA ILE A 284 -8.78 4.90 12.88
C ILE A 284 -7.95 4.10 13.88
N ASN A 285 -8.52 3.04 14.43
CA ASN A 285 -7.86 2.26 15.47
C ASN A 285 -8.13 0.78 15.32
N LEU A 286 -7.06 0.03 15.50
CA LEU A 286 -7.10 -1.38 15.79
C LEU A 286 -7.00 -1.56 17.31
N VAL A 287 -7.96 -2.25 17.90
CA VAL A 287 -7.97 -2.58 19.32
C VAL A 287 -7.78 -4.08 19.49
N ALA A 288 -6.93 -4.43 20.46
CA ALA A 288 -6.83 -5.79 20.91
C ALA A 288 -8.07 -6.14 21.74
N SER A 289 -8.93 -6.98 21.18
CA SER A 289 -10.02 -7.60 21.94
C SER A 289 -9.45 -8.82 22.68
N PRO A 290 -9.46 -8.84 24.02
CA PRO A 290 -9.00 -10.00 24.77
C PRO A 290 -9.91 -11.19 24.49
N SER A 291 -9.32 -12.31 24.08
CA SER A 291 -9.94 -13.63 24.08
C SER A 291 -9.48 -14.40 25.32
N ALA A 292 -10.14 -15.52 25.64
CA ALA A 292 -9.92 -16.27 26.89
C ALA A 292 -8.44 -16.50 27.27
N GLU A 293 -7.55 -16.66 26.28
CA GLU A 293 -6.10 -16.80 26.51
C GLU A 293 -5.21 -16.06 25.50
N GLY A 294 -5.78 -15.18 24.66
CA GLY A 294 -5.05 -14.52 23.57
C GLY A 294 -5.66 -13.17 23.19
N ARG A 295 -5.25 -12.62 22.05
CA ARG A 295 -5.85 -11.40 21.48
C ARG A 295 -6.35 -11.65 20.07
N VAL A 296 -7.39 -10.90 19.72
CA VAL A 296 -7.82 -10.70 18.33
C VAL A 296 -7.70 -9.21 18.06
N ILE A 297 -7.02 -8.84 16.99
CA ILE A 297 -6.98 -7.45 16.56
C ILE A 297 -8.24 -7.17 15.73
N ALA A 298 -8.98 -6.14 16.11
CA ALA A 298 -10.20 -5.74 15.40
C ALA A 298 -10.29 -4.23 15.32
N ALA A 299 -10.98 -3.72 14.31
CA ALA A 299 -11.34 -2.31 14.29
C ALA A 299 -12.22 -1.99 15.53
N ASP A 300 -11.95 -0.88 16.21
CA ASP A 300 -12.71 -0.45 17.40
C ASP A 300 -14.13 0.05 17.09
N GLY A 301 -14.55 -0.04 15.82
CA GLY A 301 -15.81 0.46 15.29
C GLY A 301 -15.82 1.97 15.04
N ARG A 302 -14.75 2.69 15.40
CA ARG A 302 -14.59 4.11 15.05
C ARG A 302 -13.97 4.19 13.67
N THR A 303 -14.81 4.59 12.72
CA THR A 303 -14.37 4.90 11.36
C THR A 303 -14.28 6.40 11.18
N ASN A 304 -13.27 6.85 10.45
CA ASN A 304 -13.27 8.18 9.87
C ASN A 304 -13.77 8.10 8.44
N TRP A 305 -13.98 9.24 7.83
CA TRP A 305 -14.13 9.32 6.38
C TRP A 305 -12.80 9.76 5.75
N GLU A 306 -12.62 9.36 4.50
CA GLU A 306 -11.55 9.77 3.61
C GLU A 306 -12.14 10.10 2.23
N LEU A 307 -11.70 11.22 1.67
CA LEU A 307 -11.91 11.63 0.29
C LEU A 307 -10.55 11.73 -0.38
N SER A 308 -10.38 11.04 -1.49
CA SER A 308 -9.11 11.01 -2.21
C SER A 308 -9.27 11.30 -3.69
N LEU A 309 -8.29 12.02 -4.24
CA LEU A 309 -8.11 12.29 -5.66
C LEU A 309 -6.75 11.74 -6.11
N PHE A 310 -6.74 11.05 -7.24
CA PHE A 310 -5.55 10.42 -7.80
C PHE A 310 -5.41 10.77 -9.26
N TRP A 311 -4.17 10.89 -9.72
CA TRP A 311 -3.81 10.96 -11.12
C TRP A 311 -2.73 9.95 -11.41
N ASP A 312 -2.96 9.05 -12.36
CA ASP A 312 -2.02 8.01 -12.78
C ASP A 312 -1.88 7.96 -14.30
N VAL A 313 -0.73 7.45 -14.78
CA VAL A 313 -0.49 7.15 -16.20
C VAL A 313 -0.09 5.68 -16.28
N GLY A 314 -0.87 4.87 -17.00
CA GLY A 314 -0.64 3.43 -17.09
C GLY A 314 -0.68 2.75 -15.73
N ASP A 315 -1.57 3.16 -14.81
CA ASP A 315 -1.65 2.64 -13.44
C ASP A 315 -0.43 2.93 -12.53
N SER A 316 0.56 3.68 -13.03
CA SER A 316 1.59 4.32 -12.20
C SER A 316 1.08 5.64 -11.63
N LEU A 317 1.04 5.75 -10.30
CA LEU A 317 0.54 6.94 -9.61
C LEU A 317 1.48 8.13 -9.81
N MET A 318 0.97 9.21 -10.40
CA MET A 318 1.71 10.46 -10.63
C MET A 318 1.52 11.43 -9.48
N ALA A 319 0.27 11.57 -9.01
CA ALA A 319 -0.05 12.41 -7.86
C ALA A 319 -1.28 11.89 -7.10
N SER A 320 -1.30 12.12 -5.79
CA SER A 320 -2.48 11.88 -4.97
C SER A 320 -2.72 13.02 -3.99
N MET A 321 -3.98 13.16 -3.59
CA MET A 321 -4.40 13.99 -2.48
C MET A 321 -5.45 13.22 -1.68
N ASP A 322 -5.19 12.99 -0.40
CA ASP A 322 -6.11 12.41 0.55
C ASP A 322 -6.51 13.48 1.57
N ILE A 323 -7.81 13.62 1.81
CA ILE A 323 -8.38 14.46 2.85
C ILE A 323 -9.21 13.57 3.75
N GLY A 324 -8.86 13.50 5.03
CA GLY A 324 -9.59 12.72 6.02
C GLY A 324 -10.25 13.60 7.09
N GLY A 325 -10.99 12.97 8.01
CA GLY A 325 -11.43 13.67 9.21
C GLY A 325 -10.26 14.03 10.16
N MET A 326 -10.60 14.70 11.26
CA MET A 326 -9.65 15.48 12.10
C MET A 326 -8.56 14.69 12.85
N GLU A 327 -8.47 13.36 12.70
CA GLU A 327 -7.63 12.52 13.56
C GLU A 327 -6.30 12.08 12.89
N ASP A 328 -6.25 11.50 11.68
CA ASP A 328 -4.95 11.22 11.01
C ASP A 328 -5.03 10.67 9.57
N PRO A 329 -4.16 11.11 8.63
CA PRO A 329 -3.77 12.50 8.42
C PRO A 329 -4.97 13.34 7.97
N LEU A 330 -5.02 14.61 8.33
CA LEU A 330 -6.06 15.53 7.83
C LEU A 330 -5.89 15.75 6.32
N ILE A 331 -4.65 15.96 5.89
CA ILE A 331 -4.27 16.16 4.48
C ILE A 331 -3.00 15.37 4.19
N ARG A 332 -3.01 14.61 3.11
CA ARG A 332 -1.81 14.00 2.51
C ARG A 332 -1.80 14.36 1.03
N VAL A 333 -0.67 14.85 0.53
CA VAL A 333 -0.46 15.13 -0.89
C VAL A 333 0.85 14.47 -1.29
N ASN A 334 0.83 13.74 -2.40
CA ASN A 334 2.02 13.15 -3.00
C ASN A 334 2.10 13.54 -4.46
N VAL A 335 3.28 13.92 -4.92
CA VAL A 335 3.66 14.04 -6.32
C VAL A 335 4.88 13.16 -6.50
N TYR A 336 4.78 12.13 -7.33
CA TYR A 336 5.83 11.13 -7.44
C TYR A 336 6.94 11.56 -8.42
N PRO A 337 8.17 11.02 -8.27
CA PRO A 337 9.27 11.33 -9.17
C PRO A 337 8.94 11.14 -10.66
N GLY A 338 9.36 12.10 -11.48
CA GLY A 338 9.15 12.10 -12.93
C GLY A 338 8.02 13.02 -13.41
N VAL A 339 7.18 13.53 -12.48
CA VAL A 339 6.22 14.59 -12.78
C VAL A 339 6.90 15.96 -12.84
N VAL A 340 7.85 16.22 -11.95
CA VAL A 340 8.58 17.49 -11.86
C VAL A 340 10.06 17.27 -12.14
N GLU A 341 10.61 18.10 -13.01
CA GLU A 341 12.06 18.18 -13.23
C GLU A 341 12.62 19.42 -12.52
N LEU A 342 13.60 19.20 -11.65
CA LEU A 342 14.29 20.26 -10.93
C LEU A 342 15.80 20.07 -11.11
N PHE A 343 16.46 21.05 -11.73
CA PHE A 343 17.91 21.01 -12.01
C PHE A 343 18.38 19.75 -12.77
N GLY A 344 17.62 19.28 -13.76
CA GLY A 344 17.97 18.07 -14.52
C GLY A 344 17.64 16.77 -13.81
N SER A 345 17.04 16.82 -12.61
CA SER A 345 16.67 15.65 -11.82
C SER A 345 15.15 15.50 -11.77
N ARG A 346 14.66 14.28 -11.94
CA ARG A 346 13.25 13.92 -11.74
C ARG A 346 12.99 13.79 -10.24
N VAL A 347 12.26 14.75 -9.68
CA VAL A 347 11.96 14.82 -8.24
C VAL A 347 10.47 14.64 -8.01
N GLY A 348 10.12 14.05 -6.88
CA GLY A 348 8.77 14.11 -6.34
C GLY A 348 8.71 15.09 -5.18
N ALA A 349 7.51 15.27 -4.65
CA ALA A 349 7.23 16.08 -3.49
C ALA A 349 6.12 15.44 -2.65
N TYR A 350 6.07 15.78 -1.38
CA TYR A 350 4.97 15.37 -0.51
C TYR A 350 4.63 16.46 0.50
N LEU A 351 3.41 16.40 1.01
CA LEU A 351 2.94 17.14 2.16
C LEU A 351 2.07 16.21 3.01
N VAL A 352 2.33 16.17 4.31
CA VAL A 352 1.49 15.49 5.30
C VAL A 352 1.17 16.47 6.40
N ALA A 353 -0.11 16.62 6.71
CA ALA A 353 -0.59 17.42 7.82
C ALA A 353 -1.68 16.63 8.57
N GLY A 354 -1.51 16.41 9.86
CA GLY A 354 -2.42 15.63 10.68
C GLY A 354 -2.22 15.88 12.17
N ARG A 355 -3.18 15.44 12.99
CA ARG A 355 -3.10 15.63 14.44
C ARG A 355 -1.98 14.77 15.05
N TYR A 356 -1.88 13.49 14.66
CA TYR A 356 -0.81 12.63 15.14
C TYR A 356 0.38 12.59 14.19
N ASP A 357 0.20 12.81 12.89
CA ASP A 357 1.31 12.92 11.92
C ASP A 357 2.12 14.21 12.05
N GLY A 358 1.54 15.26 12.65
CA GLY A 358 2.15 16.58 12.71
C GLY A 358 2.13 17.26 11.35
N PHE A 359 3.22 17.98 11.00
CA PHE A 359 3.37 18.62 9.70
C PHE A 359 4.71 18.27 9.08
N ALA A 360 4.68 17.80 7.83
CA ALA A 360 5.84 17.41 7.06
C ALA A 360 5.67 17.81 5.59
N VAL A 361 6.74 18.33 4.98
CA VAL A 361 6.79 18.68 3.57
C VAL A 361 8.21 18.44 3.07
N GLY A 362 8.36 17.88 1.87
CA GLY A 362 9.70 17.63 1.34
C GLY A 362 9.69 17.18 -0.10
N LEU A 363 10.90 16.88 -0.60
CA LEU A 363 11.14 16.38 -1.95
C LEU A 363 11.59 14.94 -1.91
N THR A 364 11.11 14.12 -2.82
CA THR A 364 11.49 12.71 -2.96
C THR A 364 12.33 12.48 -4.20
N LEU A 365 13.24 11.51 -4.13
CA LEU A 365 14.13 11.14 -5.23
C LEU A 365 13.84 9.69 -5.60
N SER A 366 13.84 9.38 -6.89
CA SER A 366 13.54 8.02 -7.39
C SER A 366 14.49 6.94 -6.86
N VAL A 367 15.72 7.33 -6.49
CA VAL A 367 16.77 6.42 -6.04
C VAL A 367 16.75 6.12 -4.55
N LEU A 368 15.94 6.83 -3.75
CA LEU A 368 15.91 6.68 -2.30
C LEU A 368 14.58 6.10 -1.83
N PRO A 369 14.57 4.96 -1.13
CA PRO A 369 13.34 4.34 -0.60
C PRO A 369 12.77 5.10 0.61
N ILE A 370 13.62 5.88 1.29
CA ILE A 370 13.27 6.73 2.43
C ILE A 370 13.96 8.08 2.25
N VAL A 371 13.19 9.14 2.47
CA VAL A 371 13.68 10.51 2.33
C VAL A 371 13.79 11.17 3.72
N PRO A 372 14.92 11.83 4.05
CA PRO A 372 15.02 12.59 5.28
C PRO A 372 14.16 13.86 5.24
N ASN A 373 13.56 14.23 6.37
CA ASN A 373 12.75 15.43 6.49
C ASN A 373 12.90 16.13 7.84
N VAL A 374 12.68 17.44 7.88
CA VAL A 374 12.42 18.16 9.12
C VAL A 374 10.91 18.28 9.28
N SER A 375 10.34 17.56 10.24
CA SER A 375 8.89 17.62 10.55
C SER A 375 8.64 18.31 11.88
N LEU A 376 7.48 18.96 11.99
CA LEU A 376 6.94 19.38 13.27
C LEU A 376 6.20 18.18 13.87
N PRO A 377 6.52 17.76 15.11
CA PRO A 377 5.87 16.62 15.73
C PRO A 377 4.37 16.86 15.93
N GLY A 378 3.60 15.77 15.85
CA GLY A 378 2.17 15.76 16.21
C GLY A 378 1.93 15.73 17.72
N ASP A 379 0.67 15.59 18.11
CA ASP A 379 0.29 15.43 19.52
C ASP A 379 0.46 13.97 19.98
N ASP A 380 1.60 13.65 20.58
CA ASP A 380 1.96 12.28 21.03
C ASP A 380 1.20 11.83 22.31
N ARG A 381 0.31 12.66 22.89
CA ARG A 381 -0.27 12.42 24.23
C ARG A 381 -1.24 11.24 24.31
N LEU A 382 -1.56 10.58 23.20
CA LEU A 382 -2.50 9.44 23.15
C LEU A 382 -1.85 8.08 22.79
N VAL A 383 -0.56 8.03 22.46
CA VAL A 383 0.12 6.80 21.96
C VAL A 383 0.61 5.86 23.10
N ARG A 384 0.07 5.97 24.31
CA ARG A 384 0.46 5.10 25.44
C ARG A 384 -0.65 4.10 25.77
N LEU A 385 -0.68 2.97 25.07
CA LEU A 385 -1.34 1.74 25.51
C LEU A 385 -0.36 0.57 25.52
#